data_AF-A0A2H3C7U4-F1
#
_entry.id   AF-A0A2H3C7U4-F1
#
_cell.length_a   1.000
_cell.length_b   1.000
_cell.length_c   1.000
_cell.angle_alpha   90.00
_cell.angle_beta   90.00
_cell.angle_gamma   90.00
#
_symmetry.space_group_name_H-M   'P 1'
#
loop_
_entity.id
_entity.type
_entity.pdbx_description
1 polymer ?
#
loop_
_entity_poly.entity_id
_entity_poly.type
_entity_poly.pdbx_seq_one_letter_code
_entity_poly.pdbx_strand_id
1 'polypeptide(L)'
;MARTTVKRVKYVNGIPRANLEELLAIFEKDKRLPSVMSRRAWCKARKLDYGFINKWWWRRRSAAVKEGYNLVNEMYELPVGTPPE
;
A
#
# COMPACT_ATOMS: atom_id res chain seq x y z
N MET A 1 -1.00 -17.45 34.95
CA MET A 1 -1.90 -16.43 34.39
C MET A 1 -1.25 -15.83 33.14
N ALA A 2 -2.03 -15.67 32.07
CA ALA A 2 -1.57 -15.52 30.69
C ALA A 2 -0.67 -14.30 30.45
N ARG A 3 0.38 -14.47 29.62
CA ARG A 3 1.21 -13.38 29.09
C ARG A 3 0.43 -12.68 27.98
N THR A 4 -0.07 -11.49 28.26
CA THR A 4 -0.73 -10.66 27.24
C THR A 4 0.32 -9.89 26.44
N THR A 5 0.90 -10.51 25.42
CA THR A 5 1.74 -9.82 24.41
C THR A 5 0.85 -9.31 23.26
N VAL A 6 0.13 -8.21 23.49
CA VAL A 6 -0.64 -7.56 22.42
C VAL A 6 0.28 -6.71 21.54
N LYS A 7 0.81 -7.37 20.49
CA LYS A 7 1.14 -6.86 19.14
C LYS A 7 1.43 -5.35 19.02
N ARG A 8 2.63 -4.91 19.40
CA ARG A 8 3.14 -3.57 19.05
C ARG A 8 3.84 -3.55 17.70
N VAL A 9 3.08 -3.68 16.61
CA VAL A 9 3.35 -2.96 15.34
C VAL A 9 2.00 -2.78 14.65
N LYS A 10 1.20 -1.78 15.08
CA LYS A 10 -0.11 -1.50 14.48
C LYS A 10 -0.01 -0.69 13.18
N TYR A 11 1.10 0.03 12.97
CA TYR A 11 1.29 0.96 11.87
C TYR A 11 2.70 0.86 11.29
N VAL A 12 2.82 0.90 9.97
CA VAL A 12 4.09 1.14 9.28
C VAL A 12 3.95 2.46 8.53
N ASN A 13 4.71 3.48 8.94
CA ASN A 13 4.62 4.84 8.40
C ASN A 13 3.18 5.41 8.41
N GLY A 14 2.39 5.22 9.47
CA GLY A 14 1.02 5.78 9.56
C GLY A 14 -0.08 5.05 8.77
N ILE A 15 0.26 3.92 8.13
CA ILE A 15 -0.71 3.07 7.40
C ILE A 15 -1.15 1.94 8.34
N PRO A 16 -2.47 1.74 8.59
CA PRO A 16 -2.96 0.59 9.36
C PRO A 16 -2.57 -0.73 8.70
N ARG A 17 -2.35 -1.76 9.52
CA ARG A 17 -1.87 -3.07 9.04
C ARG A 17 -2.77 -3.69 7.97
N ALA A 18 -4.09 -3.69 8.13
CA ALA A 18 -5.02 -4.26 7.16
C ALA A 18 -4.89 -3.57 5.78
N ASN A 19 -4.74 -2.25 5.78
CA ASN A 19 -4.53 -1.48 4.55
C ASN A 19 -3.16 -1.76 3.91
N LEU A 20 -2.14 -2.05 4.71
CA LEU A 20 -0.82 -2.43 4.21
C LEU A 20 -0.83 -3.82 3.58
N GLU A 21 -1.52 -4.78 4.20
CA GLU A 21 -1.70 -6.13 3.66
C GLU A 21 -2.48 -6.08 2.33
N GLU A 22 -3.53 -5.25 2.25
CA GLU A 22 -4.26 -4.98 1.01
C GLU A 22 -3.35 -4.38 -0.08
N LEU A 23 -2.57 -3.34 0.25
CA LEU A 23 -1.64 -2.72 -0.71
C LEU A 23 -0.58 -3.69 -1.21
N LEU A 24 -0.07 -4.57 -0.34
CA LEU A 24 0.87 -5.62 -0.73
C LEU A 24 0.23 -6.61 -1.71
N ALA A 25 -0.99 -7.09 -1.41
CA ALA A 25 -1.69 -8.00 -2.28
C ALA A 25 -1.99 -7.38 -3.66
N ILE A 26 -2.30 -6.08 -3.70
CA ILE A 26 -2.48 -5.35 -4.96
C ILE A 26 -1.14 -5.23 -5.71
N PHE A 27 -0.06 -4.87 -5.02
CA PHE A 27 1.27 -4.75 -5.62
C PHE A 27 1.79 -6.09 -6.17
N GLU A 28 1.50 -7.21 -5.50
CA GLU A 28 1.92 -8.53 -5.97
C GLU A 28 1.20 -8.96 -7.24
N LYS A 29 -0.08 -8.58 -7.39
CA LYS A 29 -0.86 -8.78 -8.60
C LYS A 29 -0.38 -7.89 -9.75
N ASP A 30 -0.10 -6.63 -9.45
CA ASP A 30 0.42 -5.65 -10.40
C ASP A 30 1.57 -4.84 -9.78
N LYS A 31 2.79 -5.19 -10.19
CA LYS A 31 4.05 -4.60 -9.70
C LYS A 31 4.31 -3.18 -10.25
N ARG A 32 3.38 -2.61 -11.02
CA ARG A 32 3.47 -1.24 -11.56
C ARG A 32 3.08 -0.20 -10.51
N LEU A 33 3.24 1.07 -10.85
CA LEU A 33 2.82 2.18 -9.99
C LEU A 33 1.41 2.64 -10.41
N PRO A 34 0.44 2.73 -9.49
CA PRO A 34 -0.86 3.28 -9.80
C PRO A 34 -0.81 4.80 -10.05
N SER A 35 -1.78 5.31 -10.79
CA SER A 35 -1.92 6.74 -11.09
C SER A 35 -2.07 7.58 -9.80
N VAL A 36 -1.72 8.86 -9.87
CA VAL A 36 -1.86 9.79 -8.73
C VAL A 36 -3.32 9.93 -8.32
N MET A 37 -4.23 10.01 -9.31
CA MET A 37 -5.67 10.12 -9.06
C MET A 37 -6.21 8.88 -8.37
N SER A 38 -5.82 7.69 -8.83
CA SER A 38 -6.25 6.43 -8.22
C SER A 38 -5.78 6.26 -6.79
N ARG A 39 -4.51 6.59 -6.52
CA ARG A 39 -3.98 6.57 -5.14
C ARG A 39 -4.76 7.52 -4.22
N ARG A 40 -5.10 8.72 -4.69
CA ARG A 40 -5.92 9.67 -3.92
C ARG A 40 -7.33 9.12 -3.66
N ALA A 41 -7.96 8.49 -4.64
CA ALA A 41 -9.28 7.88 -4.50
C ALA A 41 -9.27 6.75 -3.45
N TRP A 42 -8.27 5.86 -3.50
CA TRP A 42 -8.10 4.77 -2.54
C TRP A 42 -7.85 5.29 -1.12
N CYS A 43 -7.05 6.35 -0.97
CA CYS A 43 -6.81 7.02 0.32
C CYS A 43 -8.11 7.63 0.87
N LYS A 44 -8.87 8.33 0.02
CA LYS A 44 -10.14 8.97 0.39
C LYS A 44 -11.15 7.96 0.90
N ALA A 45 -11.27 6.80 0.24
CA ALA A 45 -12.17 5.72 0.66
C ALA A 45 -11.82 5.18 2.06
N ARG A 46 -10.53 5.14 2.41
CA ARG A 46 -10.02 4.62 3.69
C ARG A 46 -9.75 5.69 4.74
N LYS A 47 -10.03 6.96 4.44
CA LYS A 47 -9.71 8.13 5.29
C LYS A 47 -8.22 8.15 5.72
N LEU A 48 -7.33 7.77 4.79
CA LEU A 48 -5.88 7.75 5.01
C LEU A 48 -5.18 8.95 4.39
N ASP A 49 -4.03 9.33 4.95
CA ASP A 49 -3.20 10.38 4.38
C ASP A 49 -2.49 9.89 3.11
N TYR A 50 -2.63 10.69 2.04
CA TYR A 50 -2.04 10.40 0.74
C TYR A 50 -0.50 10.39 0.78
N GLY A 51 0.12 11.20 1.62
CA GLY A 51 1.58 11.28 1.75
C GLY A 51 2.20 9.95 2.17
N PHE A 52 1.58 9.26 3.13
CA PHE A 52 2.03 7.93 3.55
C PHE A 52 1.88 6.89 2.44
N ILE A 53 0.73 6.85 1.76
CA ILE A 53 0.48 5.91 0.66
C ILE A 53 1.40 6.17 -0.54
N ASN A 54 1.59 7.43 -0.92
CA ASN A 54 2.49 7.82 -1.98
C ASN A 54 3.93 7.37 -1.68
N LYS A 55 4.43 7.63 -0.47
CA LYS A 55 5.78 7.21 -0.05
C LYS A 55 5.92 5.69 -0.04
N TRP A 56 4.90 4.95 0.38
CA TRP A 56 4.89 3.49 0.38
C TRP A 56 5.04 2.92 -1.05
N TRP A 57 4.23 3.40 -2.00
CA TRP A 57 4.29 2.94 -3.39
C TRP A 57 5.66 3.19 -4.03
N TRP A 58 6.23 4.38 -3.84
CA TRP A 58 7.57 4.68 -4.35
C TRP A 58 8.66 3.79 -3.73
N ARG A 59 8.59 3.51 -2.43
CA ARG A 59 9.54 2.58 -1.78
C ARG A 59 9.41 1.17 -2.32
N ARG A 60 8.18 0.68 -2.52
CA ARG A 60 7.93 -0.66 -3.06
C ARG A 60 8.38 -0.78 -4.50
N ARG A 61 8.14 0.25 -5.31
CA ARG A 61 8.67 0.39 -6.68
C ARG A 61 10.20 0.27 -6.68
N SER A 62 10.89 1.08 -5.88
CA SER A 62 12.35 1.05 -5.81
C SER A 62 12.90 -0.30 -5.34
N ALA A 63 12.22 -0.99 -4.42
CA ALA A 63 12.57 -2.34 -4.01
C ALA A 63 12.43 -3.33 -5.17
N ALA A 64 11.33 -3.27 -5.93
CA ALA A 64 11.13 -4.14 -7.09
C ALA A 64 12.17 -3.91 -8.19
N VAL A 65 12.57 -2.66 -8.45
CA VAL A 65 13.70 -2.38 -9.39
C VAL A 65 14.98 -3.06 -8.91
N LYS A 66 15.29 -2.98 -7.61
CA LYS A 66 16.49 -3.63 -7.04
C LYS A 66 16.42 -5.15 -7.12
N GLU A 67 15.24 -5.73 -7.04
CA GLU A 67 15.00 -7.17 -7.22
C GLU A 67 15.03 -7.61 -8.70
N GLY A 68 15.29 -6.69 -9.65
CA GLY A 68 15.43 -7.00 -11.07
C GLY A 68 14.11 -7.01 -11.85
N TYR A 69 13.01 -6.51 -11.28
CA TYR A 69 11.75 -6.41 -11.99
C TYR A 69 11.79 -5.27 -13.01
N ASN A 70 11.41 -5.57 -14.25
CA ASN A 70 11.29 -4.59 -15.30
C ASN A 70 9.96 -3.84 -15.15
N LEU A 71 10.01 -2.66 -14.54
CA LEU A 71 8.82 -1.87 -14.27
C LEU A 71 8.42 -1.13 -15.54
N VAL A 72 7.39 -1.63 -16.21
CA VAL A 72 6.73 -0.93 -17.31
C VAL A 72 6.26 0.43 -16.79
N ASN A 73 6.59 1.50 -17.51
CA ASN A 73 6.27 2.89 -17.11
C ASN A 73 4.78 3.24 -17.30
N GLU A 74 3.93 2.24 -17.46
CA GLU A 74 2.49 2.40 -17.57
C GLU A 74 1.89 2.51 -16.16
N MET A 75 1.15 3.59 -15.95
CA MET A 75 0.37 3.78 -14.74
C MET A 75 -0.96 3.04 -14.88
N TYR A 76 -1.38 2.31 -13.85
CA TYR A 76 -2.70 1.66 -13.82
C TYR A 76 -3.64 2.36 -12.83
N GLU A 77 -4.94 2.06 -12.94
CA GLU A 77 -5.94 2.52 -11.97
C GLU A 77 -6.09 1.51 -10.83
N LEU A 78 -5.79 1.97 -9.61
CA LEU A 78 -5.90 1.22 -8.38
C LEU A 78 -7.38 0.93 -8.07
N PRO A 79 -7.79 -0.34 -7.95
CA PRO A 79 -9.16 -0.66 -7.57
C PRO A 79 -9.44 -0.12 -6.17
N VAL A 80 -10.42 0.78 -6.06
CA VAL A 80 -10.76 1.44 -4.78
C VAL A 80 -11.42 0.45 -3.81
N GLY A 81 -12.19 -0.51 -4.33
CA GLY A 81 -12.82 -1.60 -3.57
C GLY A 81 -13.70 -1.13 -2.40
N THR A 82 -14.10 -2.08 -1.55
CA THR A 82 -14.65 -1.80 -0.21
C THR A 82 -13.49 -1.76 0.79
N PRO A 83 -13.35 -0.70 1.60
CA PRO A 83 -12.32 -0.65 2.64
C PRO A 83 -12.44 -1.82 3.62
N PRO A 84 -11.31 -2.38 4.11
CA PRO A 84 -11.34 -3.35 5.21
C PRO A 84 -11.85 -2.68 6.50
N GLU A 85 -12.65 -3.41 7.29
CA GLU A 85 -13.16 -2.98 8.61
C GLU A 85 -12.06 -2.79 9.67
#